data_AF-A0A4R0WRE2-F1
#
_entry.id   AF-A0A4R0WRE2-F1
#
_cell.length_a   1.000
_cell.length_b   1.000
_cell.length_c   1.000
_cell.angle_alpha   90.00
_cell.angle_beta   90.00
_cell.angle_gamma   90.00
#
_symmetry.space_group_name_H-M   'P 1'
#
loop_
_entity.id
_entity.type
_entity.pdbx_description
1 polymer ?
#
loop_
_entity_poly.entity_id
_entity_poly.type
_entity_poly.pdbx_seq_one_letter_code
_entity_poly.pdbx_strand_id
1 'polypeptide(L)'
;IRQAGQIVSRSFASVPEFAKLGVTEAQASRDLTLDILLGGAHTVPYVACASGPGGYDQIIARGSRRELRDGDVLIIDVGATIDGYFCDFDRNYAVGKISDDARRVHDAVWVATEVGINTARAGTKVRDLWKAMMEVLEGAGMRGNNVGRLGHGL
;
A
#
# COMPACT_ATOMS: atom_id res chain seq x y z
N ILE A 1 -14.19 -11.83 2.79
CA ILE A 1 -13.37 -10.91 1.96
C ILE A 1 -13.97 -9.50 1.89
N ARG A 2 -15.18 -9.28 1.34
CA ARG A 2 -15.74 -7.91 1.20
C ARG A 2 -15.80 -7.13 2.51
N GLN A 3 -16.32 -7.75 3.57
CA GLN A 3 -16.40 -7.15 4.90
C GLN A 3 -15.01 -6.82 5.46
N ALA A 4 -14.04 -7.73 5.29
CA ALA A 4 -12.65 -7.50 5.66
C ALA A 4 -12.07 -6.26 4.97
N GLY A 5 -12.23 -6.19 3.63
CA GLY A 5 -11.80 -5.04 2.85
C GLY A 5 -12.48 -3.73 3.27
N GLN A 6 -13.77 -3.76 3.63
CA GLN A 6 -14.50 -2.57 4.10
C GLN A 6 -13.99 -2.08 5.46
N ILE A 7 -13.75 -2.98 6.41
CA ILE A 7 -13.19 -2.62 7.72
C ILE A 7 -11.82 -1.95 7.55
N VAL A 8 -10.91 -2.63 6.84
CA VAL A 8 -9.55 -2.11 6.65
C VAL A 8 -9.55 -0.82 5.81
N SER A 9 -10.46 -0.68 4.83
CA SER A 9 -10.58 0.56 4.05
C SER A 9 -11.01 1.75 4.91
N ARG A 10 -11.92 1.55 5.88
CA ARG A 10 -12.30 2.61 6.83
C ARG A 10 -11.11 3.02 7.68
N SER A 11 -10.34 2.05 8.17
CA SER A 11 -9.15 2.34 8.98
C SER A 11 -8.06 3.06 8.20
N PHE A 12 -7.85 2.69 6.93
CA PHE A 12 -6.93 3.44 6.05
C PHE A 12 -7.36 4.90 5.86
N ALA A 13 -8.67 5.19 5.77
CA ALA A 13 -9.15 6.57 5.68
C ALA A 13 -8.81 7.41 6.93
N SER A 14 -8.57 6.76 8.08
CA SER A 14 -8.15 7.41 9.32
C SER A 14 -6.63 7.58 9.45
N VAL A 15 -5.80 7.01 8.57
CA VAL A 15 -4.33 7.11 8.65
C VAL A 15 -3.82 8.56 8.73
N PRO A 16 -4.35 9.55 7.99
CA PRO A 16 -3.93 10.94 8.14
C PRO A 16 -4.08 11.50 9.57
N GLU A 17 -4.95 10.91 10.40
CA GLU A 17 -5.11 11.32 11.79
C GLU A 17 -4.02 10.78 12.72
N PHE A 18 -3.43 9.64 12.37
CA PHE A 18 -2.40 8.96 13.17
C PHE A 18 -0.99 9.22 12.64
N ALA A 19 -0.81 9.29 11.33
CA ALA A 19 0.48 9.43 10.65
C ALA A 19 0.82 10.91 10.38
N LYS A 20 1.09 11.66 11.46
CA LYS A 20 1.42 13.09 11.42
C LYS A 20 2.94 13.32 11.52
N LEU A 21 3.39 14.54 11.20
CA LEU A 21 4.78 14.95 11.37
C LEU A 21 5.28 14.65 12.79
N GLY A 22 6.47 14.05 12.91
CA GLY A 22 7.06 13.65 14.19
C GLY A 22 6.52 12.34 14.76
N VAL A 23 5.45 11.76 14.22
CA VAL A 23 5.01 10.41 14.59
C VAL A 23 5.95 9.39 13.99
N THR A 24 6.29 8.34 14.73
CA THR A 24 7.13 7.26 14.22
C THR A 24 6.34 6.27 13.36
N GLU A 25 7.01 5.61 12.42
CA GLU A 25 6.43 4.51 11.63
C GLU A 25 5.81 3.42 12.51
N ALA A 26 6.47 3.08 13.63
CA ALA A 26 5.98 2.12 14.62
C ALA A 26 4.72 2.61 15.36
N GLN A 27 4.57 3.92 15.59
CA GLN A 27 3.35 4.49 16.15
C GLN A 27 2.22 4.43 15.12
N ALA A 28 2.43 4.96 13.91
CA ALA A 28 1.42 5.00 12.86
C ALA A 28 0.86 3.60 12.52
N SER A 29 1.75 2.61 12.34
CA SER A 29 1.35 1.23 12.05
C SER A 29 0.62 0.55 13.21
N ARG A 30 1.03 0.81 14.46
CA ARG A 30 0.34 0.28 15.64
C ARG A 30 -1.05 0.88 15.81
N ASP A 31 -1.19 2.19 15.59
CA ASP A 31 -2.46 2.88 15.76
C ASP A 31 -3.47 2.45 14.68
N LEU A 32 -3.00 2.26 13.43
CA LEU A 32 -3.81 1.65 12.38
C LEU A 32 -4.23 0.21 12.74
N THR A 33 -3.29 -0.60 13.26
CA THR A 33 -3.59 -1.98 13.69
C THR A 33 -4.67 -2.01 14.76
N LEU A 34 -4.57 -1.10 15.74
CA LEU A 34 -5.57 -0.97 16.79
C LEU A 34 -6.94 -0.57 16.24
N ASP A 35 -6.99 0.40 15.33
CA ASP A 35 -8.24 0.84 14.70
C ASP A 35 -8.92 -0.29 13.92
N ILE A 36 -8.14 -1.10 13.19
CA ILE A 36 -8.65 -2.27 12.45
C ILE A 36 -9.24 -3.32 13.40
N LEU A 37 -8.56 -3.61 14.51
CA LEU A 37 -9.05 -4.55 15.53
C LEU A 37 -10.34 -4.04 16.19
N LEU A 38 -10.37 -2.75 16.58
CA LEU A 38 -11.57 -2.10 17.13
C LEU A 38 -12.72 -2.05 16.12
N GLY A 39 -12.40 -1.98 14.83
CA GLY A 39 -13.35 -2.05 13.71
C GLY A 39 -13.96 -3.43 13.44
N GLY A 40 -13.53 -4.45 14.18
CA GLY A 40 -14.10 -5.81 14.13
C GLY A 40 -13.27 -6.85 13.38
N ALA A 41 -12.00 -6.56 13.05
CA ALA A 41 -11.09 -7.60 12.59
C ALA A 41 -10.75 -8.59 13.72
N HIS A 42 -10.63 -9.88 13.40
CA HIS A 42 -10.22 -10.90 14.37
C HIS A 42 -8.71 -10.85 14.64
N THR A 43 -7.92 -10.71 13.57
CA THR A 43 -6.46 -10.57 13.67
C THR A 43 -5.92 -9.67 12.57
N VAL A 44 -4.74 -9.10 12.80
CA VAL A 44 -3.95 -8.36 11.81
C VAL A 44 -2.56 -9.00 11.73
N PRO A 45 -2.43 -10.18 11.09
CA PRO A 45 -1.20 -10.97 11.12
C PRO A 45 -0.04 -10.35 10.36
N TYR A 46 -0.31 -9.39 9.47
CA TYR A 46 0.70 -8.74 8.64
C TYR A 46 0.52 -7.23 8.65
N VAL A 47 1.59 -6.53 9.00
CA VAL A 47 1.71 -5.08 8.92
C VAL A 47 3.13 -4.74 8.50
N ALA A 48 3.27 -4.11 7.33
CA ALA A 48 4.52 -3.48 6.92
C ALA A 48 4.32 -1.96 6.89
N CYS A 49 5.37 -1.23 7.22
CA CYS A 49 5.35 0.22 7.31
C CYS A 49 6.77 0.75 7.11
N ALA A 50 6.92 1.66 6.14
CA ALA A 50 8.19 2.31 5.84
C ALA A 50 7.93 3.71 5.28
N SER A 51 8.89 4.61 5.49
CA SER A 51 8.80 5.98 4.99
C SER A 51 10.17 6.53 4.60
N GLY A 52 10.17 7.47 3.66
CA GLY A 52 11.39 8.14 3.26
C GLY A 52 11.19 9.31 2.29
N PRO A 53 12.21 10.17 2.15
CA PRO A 53 12.14 11.32 1.28
C PRO A 53 12.13 10.87 -0.17
N GLY A 54 11.06 11.24 -0.89
CA GLY A 54 10.87 10.83 -2.28
C GLY A 54 10.48 9.36 -2.50
N GLY A 55 10.31 8.57 -1.43
CA GLY A 55 9.98 7.15 -1.51
C GLY A 55 10.59 6.32 -0.38
N TYR A 56 10.46 5.00 -0.48
CA TYR A 56 10.96 4.02 0.50
C TYR A 56 11.67 2.87 -0.25
N ASP A 57 12.60 2.20 0.42
CA ASP A 57 13.46 1.16 -0.16
C ASP A 57 13.16 -0.26 0.35
N GLN A 58 12.34 -0.38 1.41
CA GLN A 58 11.96 -1.65 2.02
C GLN A 58 10.45 -1.79 2.18
N ILE A 59 9.83 -2.58 1.31
CA ILE A 59 8.36 -2.72 1.25
C ILE A 59 7.77 -3.72 2.24
N ILE A 60 8.60 -4.57 2.85
CA ILE A 60 8.18 -5.58 3.85
C ILE A 60 8.71 -5.28 5.26
N ALA A 61 9.25 -4.08 5.48
CA ALA A 61 9.79 -3.70 6.77
C ALA A 61 8.66 -3.50 7.79
N ARG A 62 8.93 -3.86 9.05
CA ARG A 62 8.09 -3.40 10.17
C ARG A 62 8.42 -1.94 10.46
N GLY A 63 7.39 -1.18 10.89
CA GLY A 63 7.57 0.21 11.26
C GLY A 63 8.67 0.39 12.30
N SER A 64 9.61 1.30 12.02
CA SER A 64 10.76 1.57 12.87
C SER A 64 10.51 2.75 13.82
N ARG A 65 11.56 3.17 14.56
CA ARG A 65 11.54 4.41 15.35
C ARG A 65 11.79 5.68 14.51
N ARG A 66 11.91 5.56 13.18
CA ARG A 66 12.02 6.71 12.28
C ARG A 66 10.75 7.55 12.39
N GLU A 67 10.92 8.84 12.62
CA GLU A 67 9.84 9.82 12.61
C GLU A 67 9.50 10.26 11.19
N LEU A 68 8.22 10.43 10.91
CA LEU A 68 7.70 11.00 9.67
C LEU A 68 8.09 12.48 9.55
N ARG A 69 8.62 12.86 8.40
CA ARG A 69 9.13 14.20 8.08
C ARG A 69 8.43 14.76 6.86
N ASP A 70 8.46 16.09 6.74
CA ASP A 70 7.94 16.77 5.55
C ASP A 70 8.70 16.30 4.30
N GLY A 71 7.94 15.96 3.26
CA GLY A 71 8.47 15.41 2.01
C GLY A 71 8.61 13.89 1.97
N ASP A 72 8.26 13.18 3.04
CA ASP A 72 8.24 11.72 3.04
C ASP A 72 7.05 11.17 2.24
N VAL A 73 7.27 10.02 1.60
CA VAL A 73 6.21 9.09 1.21
C VAL A 73 6.18 7.97 2.25
N LEU A 74 5.00 7.71 2.80
CA LEU A 74 4.73 6.64 3.76
C LEU A 74 3.93 5.54 3.07
N ILE A 75 4.42 4.30 3.12
CA ILE A 75 3.63 3.11 2.81
C ILE A 75 3.20 2.44 4.10
N ILE A 76 1.93 2.03 4.15
CA ILE A 76 1.46 1.05 5.14
C ILE A 76 0.70 -0.04 4.40
N ASP A 77 1.12 -1.28 4.61
CA ASP A 77 0.56 -2.49 4.01
C ASP A 77 0.00 -3.40 5.11
N VAL A 78 -1.24 -3.85 4.96
CA VAL A 78 -1.96 -4.59 6.00
C VAL A 78 -2.66 -5.82 5.45
N GLY A 79 -2.38 -6.94 6.11
CA GLY A 79 -3.17 -8.16 6.04
C GLY A 79 -4.01 -8.34 7.31
N ALA A 80 -5.32 -8.50 7.17
CA ALA A 80 -6.24 -8.73 8.29
C ALA A 80 -7.20 -9.91 8.03
N THR A 81 -7.69 -10.54 9.11
CA THR A 81 -8.66 -11.64 9.02
C THR A 81 -10.00 -11.31 9.67
N ILE A 82 -11.09 -11.66 8.98
CA ILE A 82 -12.47 -11.56 9.45
C ILE A 82 -13.17 -12.85 9.02
N ASP A 83 -13.77 -13.57 9.97
CA ASP A 83 -14.52 -14.82 9.74
C ASP A 83 -13.77 -15.86 8.87
N GLY A 84 -12.45 -15.97 9.07
CA GLY A 84 -11.59 -16.90 8.32
C GLY A 84 -11.16 -16.42 6.94
N TYR A 85 -11.57 -15.24 6.50
CA TYR A 85 -11.15 -14.64 5.23
C TYR A 85 -10.10 -13.55 5.43
N PHE A 86 -9.17 -13.46 4.48
CA PHE A 86 -8.17 -12.39 4.42
C PHE A 86 -8.66 -11.18 3.61
N CYS A 87 -8.12 -10.01 3.95
CA CYS A 87 -7.90 -8.91 3.02
C CYS A 87 -6.42 -8.53 3.09
N ASP A 88 -5.89 -8.01 1.98
CA ASP A 88 -4.50 -7.63 1.82
C ASP A 88 -4.43 -6.47 0.82
N PHE A 89 -4.00 -5.30 1.29
CA PHE A 89 -3.72 -4.15 0.44
C PHE A 89 -2.98 -3.06 1.22
N ASP A 90 -2.19 -2.29 0.46
CA ASP A 90 -1.47 -1.14 0.97
C ASP A 90 -2.06 0.19 0.48
N ARG A 91 -1.60 1.27 1.11
CA ARG A 91 -1.77 2.63 0.63
C ARG A 91 -0.49 3.42 0.83
N ASN A 92 -0.29 4.38 -0.09
CA ASN A 92 0.77 5.37 -0.03
C ASN A 92 0.21 6.73 0.39
N TYR A 93 0.91 7.40 1.32
CA TYR A 93 0.53 8.69 1.87
C TYR A 93 1.69 9.69 1.68
N ALA A 94 1.36 10.89 1.22
CA ALA A 94 2.28 12.01 1.23
C ALA A 94 2.30 12.63 2.64
N VAL A 95 3.47 12.75 3.25
CA VAL A 95 3.66 13.47 4.51
C VAL A 95 4.09 14.90 4.18
N GLY A 96 3.15 15.83 4.31
CA GLY A 96 3.37 17.21 3.90
C GLY A 96 3.58 17.35 2.39
N LYS A 97 4.59 18.10 1.94
CA LYS A 97 4.82 18.34 0.51
C LYS A 97 5.90 17.44 -0.07
N ILE A 98 5.50 16.40 -0.81
CA ILE A 98 6.42 15.52 -1.55
C ILE A 98 6.97 16.18 -2.82
N SER A 99 8.07 15.63 -3.35
CA SER A 99 8.68 16.07 -4.60
C SER A 99 7.79 15.81 -5.82
N ASP A 100 8.02 16.57 -6.90
CA ASP A 100 7.37 16.33 -8.19
C ASP A 100 7.67 14.94 -8.74
N ASP A 101 8.88 14.44 -8.49
CA ASP A 101 9.31 13.10 -8.90
C ASP A 101 8.51 12.02 -8.17
N ALA A 102 8.34 12.13 -6.86
CA ALA A 102 7.54 11.19 -6.08
C ALA A 102 6.06 11.21 -6.52
N ARG A 103 5.51 12.39 -6.80
CA ARG A 103 4.16 12.52 -7.36
C ARG A 103 4.04 11.82 -8.72
N ARG A 104 4.99 12.04 -9.63
CA ARG A 104 4.99 11.38 -10.95
C ARG A 104 5.06 9.86 -10.85
N VAL A 105 5.86 9.33 -9.91
CA VAL A 105 5.93 7.89 -9.66
C VAL A 105 4.60 7.35 -9.14
N HIS A 106 4.00 8.03 -8.16
CA HIS A 106 2.68 7.66 -7.65
C HIS A 106 1.63 7.63 -8.76
N ASP A 107 1.58 8.66 -9.61
CA ASP A 107 0.62 8.74 -10.72
C ASP A 107 0.80 7.58 -11.70
N ALA A 108 2.04 7.19 -12.00
CA ALA A 108 2.31 6.03 -12.85
C ALA A 108 1.82 4.71 -12.23
N VAL A 109 2.06 4.51 -10.92
CA VAL A 109 1.58 3.32 -10.19
C VAL A 109 0.06 3.29 -10.12
N TRP A 110 -0.58 4.44 -9.93
CA TRP A 110 -2.04 4.57 -9.96
C TRP A 110 -2.60 4.14 -11.32
N VAL A 111 -2.08 4.69 -12.42
CA VAL A 111 -2.52 4.32 -13.77
C VAL A 111 -2.27 2.83 -14.05
N ALA A 112 -1.12 2.29 -13.67
CA ALA A 112 -0.83 0.87 -13.84
C ALA A 112 -1.81 -0.01 -13.06
N THR A 113 -2.17 0.37 -11.84
CA THR A 113 -3.18 -0.32 -11.03
C THR A 113 -4.55 -0.31 -11.70
N GLU A 114 -5.00 0.85 -12.17
CA GLU A 114 -6.29 0.99 -12.88
C GLU A 114 -6.32 0.16 -14.17
N VAL A 115 -5.23 0.13 -14.93
CA VAL A 115 -5.10 -0.73 -16.12
C VAL A 115 -5.19 -2.21 -15.73
N GLY A 116 -4.52 -2.62 -14.64
CA GLY A 116 -4.60 -3.96 -14.10
C GLY A 116 -6.03 -4.36 -13.74
N ILE A 117 -6.75 -3.51 -13.01
CA ILE A 117 -8.15 -3.72 -12.63
C ILE A 117 -9.05 -3.85 -13.86
N ASN A 118 -8.92 -2.97 -14.84
CA ASN A 118 -9.73 -3.00 -16.05
C ASN A 118 -9.42 -4.20 -16.96
N THR A 119 -8.19 -4.71 -16.90
CA THR A 119 -7.77 -5.91 -17.62
C THR A 119 -8.24 -7.20 -16.94
N ALA A 120 -8.48 -7.17 -15.62
CA ALA A 120 -8.90 -8.31 -14.83
C ALA A 120 -10.37 -8.71 -15.11
N ARG A 121 -10.55 -9.53 -16.15
CA ARG A 121 -11.85 -10.11 -16.55
C ARG A 121 -11.73 -11.61 -16.85
N ALA A 122 -12.85 -12.32 -16.78
CA ALA A 122 -12.94 -13.74 -17.09
C ALA A 122 -12.28 -14.07 -18.44
N GLY A 123 -11.44 -15.11 -18.46
CA GLY A 123 -10.69 -15.54 -19.65
C GLY A 123 -9.33 -14.84 -19.86
N THR A 124 -9.05 -13.74 -19.16
CA THR A 124 -7.74 -13.07 -19.24
C THR A 124 -6.68 -13.89 -18.52
N LYS A 125 -5.52 -14.10 -19.15
CA LYS A 125 -4.41 -14.80 -18.51
C LYS A 125 -3.68 -13.84 -17.58
N VAL A 126 -3.20 -14.35 -16.44
CA VAL A 126 -2.42 -13.55 -15.46
C VAL A 126 -1.21 -12.86 -16.09
N ARG A 127 -0.55 -13.51 -17.06
CA ARG A 127 0.58 -12.89 -17.79
C ARG A 127 0.17 -11.67 -18.61
N ASP A 128 -1.03 -11.65 -19.16
CA ASP A 128 -1.49 -10.56 -20.03
C ASP A 128 -1.88 -9.35 -19.17
N LEU A 129 -2.45 -9.61 -17.98
CA LEU A 129 -2.65 -8.59 -16.94
C LEU A 129 -1.32 -7.99 -16.48
N TRP A 130 -0.34 -8.84 -16.14
CA TRP A 130 0.99 -8.39 -15.74
C TRP A 130 1.64 -7.51 -16.82
N LYS A 131 1.57 -7.92 -18.10
CA LYS A 131 2.11 -7.15 -19.22
C LYS A 131 1.45 -5.78 -19.34
N ALA A 132 0.12 -5.71 -19.28
CA ALA A 132 -0.61 -4.45 -19.37
C ALA A 132 -0.21 -3.44 -18.28
N MET A 133 0.01 -3.91 -17.05
CA MET A 133 0.50 -3.06 -15.96
C MET A 133 1.97 -2.64 -16.20
N MET A 134 2.83 -3.58 -16.61
CA MET A 134 4.25 -3.32 -16.84
C MET A 134 4.50 -2.34 -17.98
N GLU A 135 3.71 -2.38 -19.06
CA GLU A 135 3.82 -1.42 -20.17
C GLU A 135 3.65 0.03 -19.68
N VAL A 136 2.71 0.28 -18.77
CA VAL A 136 2.52 1.59 -18.13
C VAL A 136 3.74 1.97 -17.31
N LEU A 137 4.22 1.06 -16.46
CA LEU A 137 5.34 1.32 -15.56
C LEU A 137 6.66 1.55 -16.31
N GLU A 138 6.95 0.75 -17.33
CA GLU A 138 8.11 0.90 -18.21
C GLU A 138 8.04 2.21 -19.00
N GLY A 139 6.85 2.57 -19.50
CA GLY A 139 6.60 3.87 -20.13
C GLY A 139 6.85 5.07 -19.20
N ALA A 140 6.69 4.87 -17.90
CA ALA A 140 7.02 5.85 -16.86
C ALA A 140 8.49 5.81 -16.38
N GLY A 141 9.31 4.93 -16.97
CA GLY A 141 10.75 4.82 -16.68
C GLY A 141 11.14 3.72 -15.70
N MET A 142 10.22 2.84 -15.29
CA MET A 142 10.56 1.64 -14.50
C MET A 142 11.44 0.71 -15.34
N ARG A 143 12.51 0.18 -14.74
CA ARG A 143 13.48 -0.69 -15.44
C ARG A 143 13.33 -2.19 -15.11
N GLY A 144 12.20 -2.58 -14.52
CA GLY A 144 11.89 -3.95 -14.10
C GLY A 144 11.91 -4.16 -12.59
N ASN A 145 11.52 -5.38 -12.17
CA ASN A 145 11.61 -5.84 -10.78
C ASN A 145 12.25 -7.25 -10.73
N ASN A 146 12.80 -7.63 -9.58
CA ASN A 146 13.39 -8.96 -9.38
C ASN A 146 12.39 -10.00 -8.82
N VAL A 147 11.10 -9.69 -8.85
CA VAL A 147 10.03 -10.48 -8.19
C VAL A 147 9.22 -11.30 -9.22
N GLY A 148 9.13 -10.83 -10.47
CA GLY A 148 8.47 -11.55 -11.56
C GLY A 148 6.93 -11.60 -11.49
N ARG A 149 6.33 -10.83 -10.57
CA ARG A 149 4.87 -10.71 -10.40
C ARG A 149 4.50 -9.31 -9.91
N LEU A 150 3.23 -8.96 -10.05
CA LEU A 150 2.61 -7.71 -9.55
C LEU A 150 1.40 -7.98 -8.65
N GLY A 151 1.17 -9.24 -8.25
CA GLY A 151 0.05 -9.63 -7.42
C GLY A 151 0.05 -11.14 -7.11
N HIS A 152 -0.99 -11.57 -6.39
CA HIS A 152 -1.27 -12.96 -6.05
C HIS A 152 -2.76 -13.16 -5.77
N GLY A 153 -3.18 -14.42 -5.63
CA GLY A 153 -4.50 -14.74 -5.07
C GLY A 153 -4.55 -14.53 -3.56
N LEU A 154 -5.77 -14.41 -3.04
CA LEU A 154 -6.10 -14.28 -1.61
C LEU A 154 -6.93 -15.47 -1.15
#